data_AF-A0A850P9G5-F1
#
_entry.id   AF-A0A850P9G5-F1
#
_cell.length_a   1.000
_cell.length_b   1.000
_cell.length_c   1.000
_cell.angle_alpha   90.00
_cell.angle_beta   90.00
_cell.angle_gamma   90.00
#
_symmetry.space_group_name_H-M   'P 1'
#
loop_
_entity.id
_entity.type
_entity.pdbx_description
1 polymer ?
#
loop_
_entity_poly.entity_id
_entity_poly.type
_entity_poly.pdbx_seq_one_letter_code
_entity_poly.pdbx_strand_id
1 'polypeptide(L)'
;GSFALLAQACGRLLAAPDGPRIAALEAGGWDTHADQKRRLVQPLRQLDDGLIALRDGLGDDAWRRTVVLVMTEFGRTARINGTGGTDHGTATVAFLLGGAVRGGRVAGTWPGLAGPALFENRDLAPTTDVRSVALGVLQDHLAIPPSAHAMIFPGPTASPMRGLVAA
;
A
#
# COMPACT_ATOMS: atom_id res chain seq x y z
N GLY A 1 17.06 -8.65 6.20
CA GLY A 1 17.77 -8.01 5.05
C GLY A 1 17.93 -6.51 5.29
N SER A 2 18.57 -5.78 4.37
CA SER A 2 18.78 -4.32 4.50
C SER A 2 17.48 -3.54 4.71
N PHE A 3 16.41 -3.92 4.01
CA PHE A 3 15.09 -3.30 4.17
C PHE A 3 14.50 -3.45 5.57
N ALA A 4 14.63 -4.63 6.20
CA ALA A 4 14.12 -4.84 7.56
C ALA A 4 14.85 -3.98 8.60
N LEU A 5 16.17 -3.80 8.46
CA LEU A 5 16.94 -2.89 9.33
C LEU A 5 16.50 -1.44 9.14
N LEU A 6 16.28 -1.02 7.90
CA LEU A 6 15.76 0.32 7.58
C LEU A 6 14.36 0.53 8.18
N ALA A 7 13.47 -0.45 8.02
CA ALA A 7 12.10 -0.41 8.54
C ALA A 7 12.09 -0.36 10.08
N GLN A 8 12.95 -1.12 10.75
CA GLN A 8 13.08 -1.05 12.21
C GLN A 8 13.59 0.31 12.68
N ALA A 9 14.61 0.86 12.01
CA ALA A 9 15.12 2.19 12.33
C ALA A 9 14.05 3.27 12.11
N CYS A 10 13.28 3.17 11.02
CA CYS A 10 12.13 4.02 10.76
C CYS A 10 11.09 3.94 11.89
N GLY A 11 10.76 2.74 12.36
CA GLY A 11 9.85 2.54 13.48
C GLY A 11 10.32 3.25 14.76
N ARG A 12 11.61 3.13 15.08
CA ARG A 12 12.22 3.82 16.24
C ARG A 12 12.16 5.34 16.09
N LEU A 13 12.42 5.87 14.89
CA LEU A 13 12.32 7.30 14.61
C LEU A 13 10.88 7.80 14.76
N LEU A 14 9.90 7.09 14.21
CA LEU A 14 8.47 7.43 14.34
C LEU A 14 7.98 7.36 15.80
N ALA A 15 8.55 6.46 16.61
CA ALA A 15 8.17 6.30 18.02
C ALA A 15 8.83 7.33 18.95
N ALA A 16 9.87 8.03 18.50
CA ALA A 16 10.57 9.03 19.31
C ALA A 16 9.62 10.18 19.71
N PRO A 17 9.75 10.76 20.91
CA PRO A 17 8.87 11.85 21.38
C PRO A 17 8.82 13.07 20.46
N ASP A 18 9.94 13.39 19.81
CA ASP A 18 10.15 14.46 18.83
C ASP A 18 10.31 13.90 17.40
N GLY A 19 9.92 12.65 17.20
CA GLY A 19 9.98 11.95 15.93
C GLY A 19 9.02 12.51 14.87
N PRO A 20 9.26 12.21 13.58
CA PRO A 20 8.36 12.59 12.52
C PRO A 20 6.99 11.91 12.68
N ARG A 21 5.95 12.53 12.11
CA ARG A 21 4.58 11.97 12.10
C ARG A 21 4.31 11.07 10.89
N ILE A 22 5.13 11.19 9.85
CA ILE A 22 5.01 10.47 8.58
C ILE A 22 6.42 10.06 8.16
N ALA A 23 6.56 8.82 7.69
CA ALA A 23 7.76 8.35 7.01
C ALA A 23 7.36 7.62 5.73
N ALA A 24 8.25 7.68 4.73
CA ALA A 24 8.12 6.93 3.49
C ALA A 24 9.32 5.99 3.35
N LEU A 25 9.06 4.75 2.96
CA LEU A 25 10.07 3.74 2.69
C LEU A 25 9.86 3.21 1.28
N GLU A 26 10.95 3.04 0.53
CA GLU A 26 10.93 2.45 -0.79
C GLU A 26 11.47 1.01 -0.71
N ALA A 27 10.78 0.08 -1.39
CA ALA A 27 11.22 -1.30 -1.56
C ALA A 27 11.26 -1.62 -3.05
N GLY A 28 12.46 -1.83 -3.61
CA GLY A 28 12.66 -2.16 -5.02
C GLY A 28 12.54 -3.67 -5.33
N GLY A 29 12.65 -4.02 -6.62
CA GLY A 29 12.72 -5.40 -7.09
C GLY A 29 11.40 -6.03 -7.54
N TRP A 30 10.32 -5.24 -7.64
CA TRP A 30 8.97 -5.72 -7.98
C TRP A 30 8.67 -5.74 -9.49
N ASP A 31 9.39 -4.96 -10.31
CA ASP A 31 9.17 -4.94 -11.75
C ASP A 31 9.74 -6.20 -12.43
N THR A 32 8.88 -7.22 -12.52
CA THR A 32 9.26 -8.54 -13.03
C THR A 32 8.41 -8.90 -14.24
N HIS A 33 9.06 -9.02 -15.40
CA HIS A 33 8.38 -9.29 -16.68
C HIS A 33 8.25 -10.76 -17.03
N ALA A 34 8.94 -11.65 -16.32
CA ALA A 34 8.92 -13.11 -16.49
C ALA A 34 9.33 -13.81 -15.19
N ASP A 35 9.01 -15.10 -15.08
CA ASP A 35 9.44 -15.97 -13.97
C ASP A 35 9.07 -15.42 -12.58
N GLN A 36 7.88 -14.81 -12.46
CA GLN A 36 7.45 -14.16 -11.22
C GLN A 36 7.35 -15.14 -10.04
N LYS A 37 7.00 -16.41 -10.29
CA LYS A 37 6.93 -17.45 -9.24
C LYS A 37 8.23 -17.58 -8.45
N ARG A 38 9.39 -17.49 -9.13
CA ARG A 38 10.69 -17.52 -8.47
C ARG A 38 11.13 -16.13 -8.02
N ARG A 39 10.96 -15.11 -8.87
CA ARG A 39 11.50 -13.76 -8.62
C ARG A 39 10.79 -13.01 -7.49
N LEU A 40 9.51 -13.28 -7.24
CA LEU A 40 8.74 -12.60 -6.18
C LEU A 40 8.98 -13.15 -4.78
N VAL A 41 9.57 -14.35 -4.65
CA VAL A 41 9.80 -14.97 -3.33
C VAL A 41 10.62 -14.07 -2.40
N GLN A 42 11.71 -13.50 -2.91
CA GLN A 42 12.58 -12.64 -2.11
C GLN A 42 11.93 -11.28 -1.79
N PRO A 43 11.39 -10.50 -2.75
CA PRO A 43 10.70 -9.24 -2.44
C PRO A 43 9.54 -9.41 -1.45
N LEU A 44 8.73 -10.47 -1.61
CA LEU A 44 7.64 -10.77 -0.68
C LEU A 44 8.15 -11.04 0.74
N ARG A 45 9.20 -11.86 0.88
CA ARG A 45 9.85 -12.11 2.18
C ARG A 45 10.44 -10.83 2.77
N GLN A 46 11.10 -10.00 1.97
CA GLN A 46 11.67 -8.74 2.43
C GLN A 46 10.59 -7.77 2.92
N LEU A 47 9.45 -7.70 2.22
CA LEU A 47 8.30 -6.91 2.66
C LEU A 47 7.75 -7.44 3.99
N ASP A 48 7.52 -8.75 4.11
CA ASP A 48 7.03 -9.39 5.34
C ASP A 48 7.96 -9.14 6.54
N ASP A 49 9.25 -9.47 6.39
CA ASP A 49 10.28 -9.21 7.41
C ASP A 49 10.36 -7.71 7.76
N GLY A 50 10.21 -6.83 6.77
CA GLY A 50 10.26 -5.38 6.95
C GLY A 50 9.06 -4.83 7.72
N LEU A 51 7.85 -5.34 7.47
CA LEU A 51 6.65 -4.94 8.21
C LEU A 51 6.70 -5.40 9.67
N ILE A 52 7.21 -6.60 9.93
CA ILE A 52 7.47 -7.09 11.30
C ILE A 52 8.49 -6.18 11.99
N ALA A 53 9.61 -5.91 11.32
CA ALA A 53 10.67 -5.07 11.89
C ALA A 53 10.21 -3.63 12.14
N LEU A 54 9.36 -3.05 11.27
CA LEU A 54 8.73 -1.74 11.49
C LEU A 54 7.88 -1.74 12.76
N ARG A 55 7.01 -2.75 12.93
CA ARG A 55 6.20 -2.92 14.14
C ARG A 55 7.09 -3.00 15.38
N ASP A 56 8.14 -3.81 15.34
CA ASP A 56 9.06 -3.99 16.46
C ASP A 56 9.79 -2.68 16.81
N GLY A 57 10.18 -1.91 15.79
CA GLY A 57 10.80 -0.59 15.97
C GLY A 57 9.86 0.45 16.59
N LEU A 58 8.57 0.39 16.26
CA LEU A 58 7.54 1.26 16.84
C LEU A 58 7.24 0.91 18.31
N GLY A 59 7.29 -0.38 18.65
CA GLY A 59 6.80 -0.88 19.93
C GLY A 59 5.28 -0.78 20.06
N ASP A 60 4.72 -1.42 21.09
CA ASP A 60 3.27 -1.59 21.20
C ASP A 60 2.51 -0.25 21.32
N ASP A 61 3.07 0.72 22.05
CA ASP A 61 2.41 2.01 22.31
C ASP A 61 2.33 2.93 21.08
N ALA A 62 3.37 2.95 20.24
CA ALA A 62 3.30 3.67 18.98
C ALA A 62 2.47 2.88 17.96
N TRP A 63 2.67 1.57 17.86
CA TRP A 63 1.96 0.70 16.91
C TRP A 63 0.43 0.79 17.03
N ARG A 64 -0.11 0.84 18.26
CA ARG A 64 -1.56 1.02 18.51
C ARG A 64 -2.15 2.26 17.83
N ARG A 65 -1.32 3.27 17.54
CA ARG A 65 -1.71 4.54 16.94
C ARG A 65 -1.10 4.73 15.54
N THR A 66 -0.56 3.67 14.93
CA THR A 66 0.06 3.75 13.61
C THR A 66 -0.86 3.19 12.53
N VAL A 67 -0.81 3.83 11.36
CA VAL A 67 -1.31 3.32 10.09
C VAL A 67 -0.13 3.18 9.13
N VAL A 68 -0.04 2.03 8.46
CA VAL A 68 0.93 1.74 7.40
C VAL A 68 0.14 1.49 6.11
N LEU A 69 0.45 2.26 5.08
CA LEU A 69 -0.06 2.09 3.72
C LEU A 69 1.06 1.54 2.83
N VAL A 70 0.87 0.34 2.31
CA VAL A 70 1.75 -0.25 1.28
C VAL A 70 1.01 -0.14 -0.06
N MET A 71 1.64 0.49 -1.04
CA MET A 71 1.09 0.68 -2.38
C MET A 71 2.20 0.63 -3.43
N THR A 72 1.81 0.38 -4.68
CA THR A 72 2.72 0.34 -5.83
C THR A 72 2.28 1.37 -6.87
N GLU A 73 3.19 1.77 -7.75
CA GLU A 73 2.91 2.68 -8.87
C GLU A 73 2.12 2.02 -10.01
N PHE A 74 2.29 0.72 -10.20
CA PHE A 74 1.58 -0.08 -11.21
C PHE A 74 1.17 -1.46 -10.68
N GLY A 75 0.27 -2.12 -11.40
CA GLY A 75 -0.04 -3.53 -11.22
C GLY A 75 0.56 -4.42 -12.31
N ARG A 76 0.14 -5.67 -12.40
CA ARG A 76 0.49 -6.58 -13.50
C ARG A 76 -0.76 -6.95 -14.30
N THR A 77 -0.59 -7.21 -15.59
CA THR A 77 -1.66 -7.76 -16.42
C THR A 77 -2.20 -9.06 -15.82
N ALA A 78 -3.52 -9.28 -15.88
CA ALA A 78 -4.12 -10.55 -15.45
C ALA A 78 -3.84 -11.68 -16.46
N ARG A 79 -3.63 -11.33 -17.73
CA ARG A 79 -3.21 -12.25 -18.79
C ARG A 79 -1.68 -12.35 -18.87
N ILE A 80 -1.22 -13.54 -19.23
CA ILE A 80 0.19 -13.83 -19.50
C ILE A 80 0.61 -13.18 -20.84
N ASN A 81 1.81 -12.63 -20.90
CA ASN A 81 2.36 -12.04 -22.12
C ASN A 81 3.10 -13.08 -23.00
N GLY A 82 3.61 -12.65 -24.16
CA GLY A 82 4.28 -13.54 -25.12
C GLY A 82 5.57 -14.20 -24.62
N THR A 83 6.13 -13.75 -23.49
CA THR A 83 7.35 -14.31 -22.88
C THR A 83 7.04 -15.29 -21.74
N GLY A 84 5.77 -15.61 -21.50
CA GLY A 84 5.35 -16.46 -20.39
C GLY A 84 5.34 -15.75 -19.03
N GLY A 85 5.42 -14.42 -19.02
CA GLY A 85 5.32 -13.57 -17.84
C GLY A 85 4.10 -12.65 -17.88
N THR A 86 4.25 -11.40 -17.45
CA THR A 86 3.16 -10.40 -17.43
C THR A 86 3.73 -9.04 -17.84
N ASP A 87 2.88 -8.12 -18.25
CA ASP A 87 3.26 -6.73 -18.52
C ASP A 87 2.79 -5.81 -17.38
N HIS A 88 3.11 -4.52 -17.47
CA HIS A 88 2.56 -3.51 -16.57
C HIS A 88 1.05 -3.45 -16.75
N GLY A 89 0.31 -3.45 -15.64
CA GLY A 89 -1.15 -3.47 -15.62
C GLY A 89 -1.76 -2.28 -14.88
N THR A 90 -3.06 -2.09 -15.09
CA THR A 90 -3.78 -0.86 -14.70
C THR A 90 -4.28 -0.83 -13.26
N ALA A 91 -4.31 -1.97 -12.56
CA ALA A 91 -4.80 -2.06 -11.19
C ALA A 91 -3.85 -2.87 -10.30
N THR A 92 -3.74 -2.44 -9.04
CA THR A 92 -2.92 -3.06 -7.99
C THR A 92 -3.74 -3.32 -6.73
N VAL A 93 -3.12 -3.93 -5.73
CA VAL A 93 -3.62 -4.01 -4.36
C VAL A 93 -2.82 -3.07 -3.47
N ALA A 94 -3.51 -2.30 -2.63
CA ALA A 94 -2.90 -1.58 -1.53
C ALA A 94 -3.18 -2.35 -0.23
N PHE A 95 -2.16 -2.48 0.62
CA PHE A 95 -2.33 -3.00 1.98
C PHE A 95 -2.41 -1.84 2.96
N LEU A 96 -3.43 -1.86 3.81
CA LEU A 96 -3.56 -0.95 4.93
C LEU A 96 -3.55 -1.77 6.23
N LEU A 97 -2.57 -1.51 7.08
CA LEU A 97 -2.35 -2.25 8.32
C LEU A 97 -1.85 -1.32 9.43
N GLY A 98 -1.86 -1.78 10.68
CA GLY A 98 -1.51 -0.96 11.84
C GLY A 98 -2.54 -1.07 12.95
N GLY A 99 -2.17 -0.69 14.17
CA GLY A 99 -3.06 -0.78 15.32
C GLY A 99 -4.25 0.20 15.25
N ALA A 100 -4.12 1.29 14.49
CA ALA A 100 -5.20 2.26 14.29
C ALA A 100 -6.15 1.87 13.14
N VAL A 101 -5.88 0.79 12.40
CA VAL A 101 -6.65 0.42 11.20
C VAL A 101 -7.87 -0.44 11.57
N ARG A 102 -9.03 -0.13 11.00
CA ARG A 102 -10.23 -1.02 11.00
C ARG A 102 -10.04 -2.16 10.00
N GLY A 103 -9.11 -3.05 10.35
CA GLY A 103 -8.69 -4.20 9.53
C GLY A 103 -9.68 -5.35 9.51
N GLY A 104 -9.21 -6.52 9.06
CA GLY A 104 -10.02 -7.75 9.00
C GLY A 104 -11.02 -7.79 7.85
N ARG A 105 -10.86 -6.94 6.82
CA ARG A 105 -11.76 -6.86 5.67
C ARG A 105 -11.01 -6.51 4.38
N VAL A 106 -11.61 -6.85 3.25
CA VAL A 106 -11.25 -6.30 1.94
C VAL A 106 -12.06 -5.03 1.74
N ALA A 107 -11.40 -3.91 1.44
CA ALA A 107 -12.04 -2.65 1.10
C ALA A 107 -12.07 -2.46 -0.43
N GLY A 108 -12.98 -1.61 -0.90
CA GLY A 108 -13.19 -1.38 -2.33
C GLY A 108 -14.00 -2.50 -2.99
N THR A 109 -14.00 -2.50 -4.32
CA THR A 109 -14.75 -3.47 -5.12
C THR A 109 -13.77 -4.44 -5.78
N TRP A 110 -13.93 -5.73 -5.54
CA TRP A 110 -13.16 -6.77 -6.22
C TRP A 110 -13.96 -7.33 -7.40
N PRO A 111 -13.60 -7.02 -8.66
CA PRO A 111 -14.36 -7.47 -9.83
C PRO A 111 -14.08 -8.95 -10.18
N GLY A 112 -13.00 -9.53 -9.65
CA GLY A 112 -12.54 -10.87 -10.00
C GLY A 112 -11.60 -10.91 -11.21
N LEU A 113 -11.16 -12.13 -11.56
CA LEU A 113 -10.22 -12.38 -12.66
C LEU A 113 -10.87 -13.12 -13.85
N ALA A 114 -12.19 -13.31 -13.82
CA ALA A 114 -12.91 -13.91 -14.93
C ALA A 114 -12.83 -12.99 -16.17
N GLY A 115 -12.73 -13.57 -17.36
CA GLY A 115 -12.52 -12.81 -18.61
C GLY A 115 -13.45 -11.59 -18.79
N PRO A 116 -14.77 -11.72 -18.59
CA PRO A 116 -15.71 -10.59 -18.71
C PRO A 116 -15.52 -9.48 -17.67
N ALA A 117 -14.84 -9.75 -16.55
CA ALA A 117 -14.54 -8.78 -15.49
C ALA A 117 -13.21 -8.05 -15.71
N LEU A 118 -12.40 -8.49 -16.68
CA LEU A 118 -11.13 -7.87 -17.00
C LEU A 118 -11.34 -6.61 -17.84
N PHE A 119 -10.60 -5.56 -17.51
CA PHE A 119 -10.49 -4.36 -18.33
C PHE A 119 -9.77 -4.72 -19.64
N GLU A 120 -10.41 -4.38 -20.76
CA GLU A 120 -9.92 -4.67 -22.11
C GLU A 120 -9.56 -6.16 -22.32
N ASN A 121 -10.22 -7.07 -21.60
CA ASN A 121 -9.96 -8.53 -21.59
C ASN A 121 -8.50 -8.92 -21.22
N ARG A 122 -7.74 -8.00 -20.61
CA ARG A 122 -6.31 -8.19 -20.31
C ARG A 122 -5.94 -7.84 -18.88
N ASP A 123 -6.41 -6.70 -18.41
CA ASP A 123 -6.02 -6.09 -17.15
C ASP A 123 -7.07 -6.32 -16.06
N LEU A 124 -6.65 -6.32 -14.79
CA LEU A 124 -7.60 -6.21 -13.69
C LEU A 124 -8.25 -4.83 -13.76
N ALA A 125 -9.59 -4.75 -13.67
CA ALA A 125 -10.27 -3.46 -13.71
C ALA A 125 -9.97 -2.62 -12.45
N PRO A 126 -9.50 -1.38 -12.58
CA PRO A 126 -9.30 -0.50 -11.44
C PRO A 126 -10.66 -0.01 -10.93
N THR A 127 -10.97 -0.31 -9.67
CA THR A 127 -12.25 0.04 -9.04
C THR A 127 -12.11 1.06 -7.92
N THR A 128 -10.88 1.40 -7.54
CA THR A 128 -10.58 2.30 -6.44
C THR A 128 -9.32 3.07 -6.78
N ASP A 129 -9.40 4.39 -6.63
CA ASP A 129 -8.23 5.26 -6.70
C ASP A 129 -7.41 5.11 -5.42
N VAL A 130 -6.13 4.74 -5.51
CA VAL A 130 -5.27 4.60 -4.33
C VAL A 130 -5.13 5.91 -3.55
N ARG A 131 -5.27 7.05 -4.22
CA ARG A 131 -5.29 8.38 -3.59
C ARG A 131 -6.48 8.53 -2.66
N SER A 132 -7.62 7.89 -2.93
CA SER A 132 -8.77 7.86 -2.02
C SER A 132 -8.42 7.18 -0.69
N VAL A 133 -7.61 6.12 -0.72
CA VAL A 133 -7.15 5.43 0.49
C VAL A 133 -6.22 6.34 1.29
N ALA A 134 -5.21 6.94 0.63
CA ALA A 134 -4.29 7.87 1.27
C ALA A 134 -5.02 9.09 1.87
N LEU A 135 -5.92 9.73 1.12
CA LEU A 135 -6.73 10.85 1.61
C LEU A 135 -7.63 10.46 2.79
N GLY A 136 -8.21 9.26 2.76
CA GLY A 136 -8.98 8.72 3.88
C GLY A 136 -8.16 8.64 5.17
N VAL A 137 -6.94 8.10 5.07
CA VAL A 137 -6.00 8.03 6.20
C VAL A 137 -5.57 9.43 6.64
N LEU A 138 -5.15 10.30 5.73
CA LEU A 138 -4.72 11.66 6.05
C LEU A 138 -5.80 12.44 6.78
N GLN A 139 -7.05 12.34 6.31
CA GLN A 139 -8.16 13.04 6.93
C GLN A 139 -8.56 12.43 8.28
N ASP A 140 -8.81 11.13 8.33
CA ASP A 140 -9.39 10.49 9.52
C ASP A 140 -8.33 10.21 10.61
N HIS A 141 -7.06 10.04 10.26
CA HIS A 141 -5.97 9.71 11.20
C HIS A 141 -5.10 10.91 11.59
N LEU A 142 -4.77 11.77 10.62
CA LEU A 142 -3.89 12.93 10.83
C LEU A 142 -4.66 14.25 10.91
N ALA A 143 -6.01 14.19 10.88
CA ALA A 143 -6.88 15.36 10.93
C ALA A 143 -6.59 16.41 9.85
N ILE A 144 -6.05 15.97 8.70
CA ILE A 144 -5.79 16.86 7.57
C ILE A 144 -7.13 17.34 7.00
N PRO A 145 -7.37 18.66 6.90
CA PRO A 145 -8.66 19.16 6.45
C PRO A 145 -8.85 18.94 4.94
N PRO A 146 -10.10 18.76 4.47
CA PRO A 146 -10.40 18.63 3.04
C PRO A 146 -9.84 19.74 2.15
N SER A 147 -9.68 20.95 2.69
CA SER A 147 -9.09 22.09 1.99
C SER A 147 -7.63 21.87 1.58
N ALA A 148 -6.89 20.97 2.24
CA ALA A 148 -5.50 20.65 1.91
C ALA A 148 -5.38 19.55 0.82
N HIS A 149 -6.47 18.85 0.48
CA HIS A 149 -6.40 17.68 -0.39
C HIS A 149 -5.85 17.99 -1.79
N ALA A 150 -6.28 19.10 -2.39
CA ALA A 150 -5.82 19.52 -3.72
C ALA A 150 -4.33 19.91 -3.76
N MET A 151 -3.75 20.29 -2.60
CA MET A 151 -2.32 20.55 -2.48
C MET A 151 -1.52 19.24 -2.38
N ILE A 152 -2.06 18.24 -1.68
CA ILE A 152 -1.39 16.95 -1.45
C ILE A 152 -1.46 16.07 -2.70
N PHE A 153 -2.61 16.01 -3.36
CA PHE A 153 -2.80 15.30 -4.63
C PHE A 153 -3.34 16.26 -5.69
N PRO A 154 -2.46 16.95 -6.43
CA PRO A 154 -2.87 17.82 -7.53
C PRO A 154 -3.59 17.03 -8.65
N GLY A 155 -4.53 17.68 -9.33
CA GLY A 155 -5.25 17.10 -10.47
C GLY A 155 -6.67 16.64 -10.11
N PRO A 156 -7.27 15.69 -10.88
CA PRO A 156 -8.64 15.23 -10.66
C PRO A 156 -8.85 14.72 -9.24
N THR A 157 -9.88 15.25 -8.58
CA THR A 157 -10.16 15.01 -7.16
C THR A 157 -10.55 13.55 -6.91
N ALA A 158 -9.74 12.83 -6.14
CA ALA A 158 -10.15 11.58 -5.50
C ALA A 158 -10.96 11.91 -4.23
N SER A 159 -12.07 11.21 -4.00
CA SER A 159 -12.82 11.36 -2.75
C SER A 159 -12.19 10.50 -1.64
N PRO A 160 -12.02 11.00 -0.40
CA PRO A 160 -11.46 10.21 0.70
C PRO A 160 -12.30 8.96 1.00
N MET A 161 -11.65 7.80 1.09
CA MET A 161 -12.29 6.56 1.53
C MET A 161 -12.48 6.59 3.05
N ARG A 162 -13.72 6.35 3.50
CA ARG A 162 -14.09 6.42 4.93
C ARG A 162 -14.01 5.08 5.64
N GLY A 163 -13.94 5.13 6.97
CA GLY A 163 -13.99 3.94 7.82
C GLY A 163 -12.75 3.06 7.72
N LEU A 164 -11.60 3.67 7.39
CA LEU A 164 -10.31 3.00 7.31
C LEU A 164 -9.63 2.88 8.68
N VAL A 165 -9.81 3.88 9.55
CA VAL A 165 -9.20 3.93 10.88
C VAL A 165 -10.23 3.87 12.00
N ALA A 166 -9.83 3.36 13.15
CA ALA A 166 -10.61 3.39 14.38
C ALA A 166 -10.49 4.79 14.98
N ALA A 167 -11.63 5.41 15.29
CA ALA A 167 -11.70 6.71 15.95
C ALA A 167 -11.14 6.63 17.38
#